data_AF-A0A7W0UU24-F1
#
_entry.id   AF-A0A7W0UU24-F1
#
_cell.length_a   1.000
_cell.length_b   1.000
_cell.length_c   1.000
_cell.angle_alpha   90.00
_cell.angle_beta   90.00
_cell.angle_gamma   90.00
#
_symmetry.space_group_name_H-M   'P 1'
#
loop_
_entity.id
_entity.type
_entity.pdbx_description
1 polymer ?
#
loop_
_entity_poly.entity_id
_entity_poly.type
_entity_poly.pdbx_seq_one_letter_code
_entity_poly.pdbx_strand_id
1 'polypeptide(L)'
;MRRPLAACAALTVSVLATAASPAAAGEILSTDVSVADAVKRSCIERPLDGGEGYVQRSLTAPDAGSLTARLEAPSGDWDLAVFDASTGRRVTGSTFFGASEVANGLVAQGQELTVQACRRSGGAATARLTVDSQAIDPSLKAEKTSLVRVSTPSRARKSELTGLGLDLSEHAGDGFIDVVLHGADDAKTLRDSKFMFTTQIADLDAQSELDRAADRRFARSVSRSALPSGRDKYRTLEDYNNEMKQLVEANPTLVQPIVLPVETYEGRAVQGIEITEDVDARDGKPVFLQMGLHHAREWPSGEHAMEWAHELVNTSKAPGAAGDRVRGLLARTRTIVIPVVNPDGFNHSRTRGTAAADGPGGGRGAPNPGQDNETVNILTNPTGEYRRKNCRLADDSESGNCDVAFAAGLAATGVDPNRNYGGLWGGPGAGESILDEDYRGPGPFSEPETKNIRDLVSKRQVTTLITNHTFSDLILRPPGVQSLGDAPDENRGYKALG
;
A
#
# COMPACT_ATOMS: atom_id res chain seq x y z
N MET A 1 58.41 1.27 13.70
CA MET A 1 57.91 -0.04 14.15
C MET A 1 56.40 -0.07 14.00
N ARG A 2 55.90 -0.93 13.11
CA ARG A 2 54.47 -1.12 12.82
C ARG A 2 53.78 -1.78 14.02
N ARG A 3 52.67 -1.24 14.50
CA ARG A 3 51.74 -1.92 15.43
C ARG A 3 50.65 -2.61 14.59
N PRO A 4 50.25 -3.86 14.93
CA PRO A 4 49.32 -4.62 14.10
C PRO A 4 47.89 -4.15 14.30
N LEU A 5 47.12 -4.17 13.21
CA LEU A 5 45.66 -4.03 13.21
C LEU A 5 45.05 -5.28 13.87
N ALA A 6 44.24 -5.07 14.90
CA ALA A 6 43.38 -6.11 15.45
C ALA A 6 42.24 -6.34 14.46
N ALA A 7 42.18 -7.53 13.88
CA ALA A 7 41.05 -7.99 13.09
C ALA A 7 39.87 -8.25 14.06
N CYS A 8 38.85 -7.40 14.02
CA CYS A 8 37.55 -7.74 14.58
C CYS A 8 36.96 -8.86 13.70
N ALA A 9 36.93 -10.08 14.23
CA ALA A 9 36.19 -11.18 13.66
C ALA A 9 34.70 -10.81 13.69
N ALA A 10 34.11 -10.55 12.52
CA ALA A 10 32.67 -10.51 12.37
C ALA A 10 32.15 -11.92 12.69
N LEU A 11 31.43 -12.06 13.81
CA LEU A 11 30.60 -13.24 14.05
C LEU A 11 29.45 -13.19 13.05
N THR A 12 29.61 -13.89 11.93
CA THR A 12 28.50 -14.31 11.09
C THR A 12 27.67 -15.30 11.90
N VAL A 13 26.61 -14.81 12.55
CA VAL A 13 25.56 -15.69 13.06
C VAL A 13 24.79 -16.19 11.84
N SER A 14 25.22 -17.32 11.30
CA SER A 14 24.41 -18.08 10.34
C SER A 14 23.20 -18.64 11.09
N VAL A 15 22.13 -17.87 11.15
CA VAL A 15 20.82 -18.41 11.49
C VAL A 15 20.40 -19.28 10.30
N LEU A 16 20.75 -20.56 10.32
CA LEU A 16 20.03 -21.57 9.55
C LEU A 16 18.63 -21.68 10.17
N ALA A 17 17.77 -20.72 9.85
CA ALA A 17 16.34 -20.96 9.90
C ALA A 17 16.10 -22.04 8.85
N THR A 18 15.80 -23.25 9.30
CA THR A 18 15.12 -24.23 8.45
C THR A 18 13.71 -23.68 8.24
N ALA A 19 13.59 -22.68 7.37
CA ALA A 19 12.31 -22.28 6.83
C ALA A 19 11.77 -23.55 6.18
N ALA A 20 10.72 -24.13 6.78
CA ALA A 20 9.91 -25.10 6.07
C ALA A 20 9.58 -24.46 4.72
N SER A 21 9.89 -25.16 3.63
CA SER A 21 9.52 -24.69 2.30
C SER A 21 8.06 -24.27 2.38
N PRO A 22 7.71 -23.03 2.03
CA PRO A 22 6.31 -22.62 2.05
C PRO A 22 5.54 -23.64 1.22
N ALA A 23 4.41 -24.13 1.76
CA ALA A 23 3.51 -24.96 0.98
C ALA A 23 3.28 -24.24 -0.36
N ALA A 24 3.66 -24.87 -1.46
CA ALA A 24 3.55 -24.25 -2.78
C ALA A 24 2.09 -23.85 -2.99
N ALA A 25 1.86 -22.63 -3.47
CA ALA A 25 0.51 -22.19 -3.82
C ALA A 25 -0.08 -23.22 -4.80
N GLY A 26 -1.25 -23.76 -4.46
CA GLY A 26 -1.96 -24.71 -5.29
C GLY A 26 -2.86 -23.97 -6.27
N GLU A 27 -2.69 -24.25 -7.57
CA GLU A 27 -3.59 -23.74 -8.60
C GLU A 27 -4.98 -24.38 -8.42
N ILE A 28 -6.00 -23.56 -8.12
CA ILE A 28 -7.40 -23.97 -7.96
C ILE A 28 -8.14 -23.89 -9.30
N LEU A 29 -7.83 -22.87 -10.10
CA LEU A 29 -8.49 -22.58 -11.36
C LEU A 29 -7.48 -22.04 -12.37
N SER A 30 -7.54 -22.54 -13.60
CA SER A 30 -6.72 -22.06 -14.71
C SER A 30 -7.50 -22.23 -16.01
N THR A 31 -8.10 -21.14 -16.48
CA THR A 31 -9.06 -21.21 -17.58
C THR A 31 -9.05 -19.94 -18.41
N ASP A 32 -9.42 -20.05 -19.68
CA ASP A 32 -9.70 -18.88 -20.49
C ASP A 32 -11.17 -18.50 -20.30
N VAL A 33 -11.41 -17.20 -20.15
CA VAL A 33 -12.76 -16.65 -20.03
C VAL A 33 -13.03 -15.73 -21.20
N SER A 34 -14.26 -15.79 -21.73
CA SER A 34 -14.67 -15.00 -22.89
C SER A 34 -15.88 -14.14 -22.56
N VAL A 35 -15.79 -12.86 -22.92
CA VAL A 35 -16.82 -11.84 -22.74
C VAL A 35 -16.95 -11.04 -24.03
N ALA A 36 -18.07 -11.22 -24.73
CA ALA A 36 -18.29 -10.67 -26.07
C ALA A 36 -18.34 -9.14 -26.07
N ASP A 37 -19.16 -8.56 -25.20
CA ASP A 37 -19.39 -7.13 -25.15
C ASP A 37 -18.53 -6.47 -24.07
N ALA A 38 -18.13 -5.23 -24.31
CA ALA A 38 -17.45 -4.42 -23.31
C ALA A 38 -18.44 -3.43 -22.69
N VAL A 39 -18.59 -3.45 -21.37
CA VAL A 39 -19.57 -2.63 -20.65
C VAL A 39 -18.87 -1.82 -19.56
N LYS A 40 -18.94 -0.49 -19.67
CA LYS A 40 -18.41 0.43 -18.65
C LYS A 40 -19.28 0.40 -17.39
N ARG A 41 -18.87 -0.40 -16.40
CA ARG A 41 -19.49 -0.48 -15.07
C ARG A 41 -18.50 -1.05 -14.06
N SER A 42 -18.78 -0.85 -12.78
CA SER A 42 -17.99 -1.44 -11.69
C SER A 42 -18.08 -2.97 -11.70
N CYS A 43 -16.93 -3.63 -11.60
CA CYS A 43 -16.85 -5.08 -11.41
C CYS A 43 -16.80 -5.50 -9.94
N ILE A 44 -16.48 -4.56 -9.05
CA ILE A 44 -16.10 -4.85 -7.66
C ILE A 44 -17.20 -4.48 -6.65
N GLU A 45 -18.26 -3.79 -7.05
CA GLU A 45 -19.30 -3.34 -6.10
C GLU A 45 -20.14 -4.49 -5.55
N ARG A 46 -20.57 -5.41 -6.43
CA ARG A 46 -21.39 -6.58 -6.09
C ARG A 46 -21.28 -7.66 -7.17
N PRO A 47 -21.65 -8.92 -6.88
CA PRO A 47 -21.87 -9.92 -7.91
C PRO A 47 -22.94 -9.44 -8.89
N LEU A 48 -22.68 -9.62 -10.18
CA LEU A 48 -23.60 -9.31 -11.26
C LEU A 48 -24.59 -10.46 -11.47
N ASP A 49 -25.86 -10.12 -11.63
CA ASP A 49 -27.02 -11.01 -11.66
C ASP A 49 -27.71 -11.09 -13.03
N GLY A 50 -27.06 -10.57 -14.08
CA GLY A 50 -27.50 -10.66 -15.47
C GLY A 50 -26.87 -9.60 -16.37
N GLY A 51 -27.16 -9.70 -17.68
CA GLY A 51 -26.66 -8.79 -18.71
C GLY A 51 -25.32 -9.23 -19.34
N GLU A 52 -24.82 -8.41 -20.26
CA GLU A 52 -23.59 -8.64 -21.01
C GLU A 52 -22.37 -8.04 -20.31
N GLY A 53 -21.15 -8.32 -20.75
CA GLY A 53 -19.94 -7.62 -20.28
C GLY A 53 -19.23 -8.22 -19.05
N TYR A 54 -19.58 -9.45 -18.66
CA TYR A 54 -18.88 -10.16 -17.60
C TYR A 54 -19.01 -11.69 -17.76
N VAL A 55 -18.22 -12.39 -16.97
CA VAL A 55 -18.26 -13.85 -16.82
C VAL A 55 -17.93 -14.21 -15.37
N GLN A 56 -18.59 -15.24 -14.86
CA GLN A 56 -18.36 -15.74 -13.50
C GLN A 56 -17.86 -17.19 -13.50
N ARG A 57 -17.09 -17.54 -12.47
CA ARG A 57 -16.67 -18.90 -12.13
C ARG A 57 -16.89 -19.13 -10.65
N SER A 58 -17.53 -20.24 -10.32
CA SER A 58 -17.66 -20.69 -8.93
C SER A 58 -16.46 -21.54 -8.56
N LEU A 59 -15.94 -21.37 -7.35
CA LEU A 59 -14.91 -22.22 -6.78
C LEU A 59 -15.11 -22.37 -5.27
N THR A 60 -14.46 -23.37 -4.69
CA THR A 60 -14.45 -23.60 -3.25
C THR A 60 -13.01 -23.51 -2.78
N ALA A 61 -12.74 -22.71 -1.75
CA ALA A 61 -11.40 -22.61 -1.17
C ALA A 61 -11.00 -23.97 -0.55
N PRO A 62 -9.89 -24.60 -0.99
CA PRO A 62 -9.50 -25.94 -0.53
C PRO A 62 -9.03 -25.93 0.94
N ASP A 63 -8.37 -24.83 1.32
CA ASP A 63 -7.77 -24.61 2.63
C ASP A 63 -8.09 -23.21 3.12
N ALA A 64 -7.94 -22.99 4.42
CA ALA A 64 -7.94 -21.64 4.96
C ALA A 64 -6.58 -20.99 4.69
N GLY A 65 -6.59 -19.76 4.20
CA GLY A 65 -5.36 -19.10 3.80
C GLY A 65 -5.58 -17.92 2.87
N SER A 66 -4.59 -17.64 2.03
CA SER A 66 -4.69 -16.59 1.03
C SER A 66 -5.10 -17.15 -0.33
N LEU A 67 -5.85 -16.34 -1.06
CA LEU A 67 -6.30 -16.58 -2.42
C LEU A 67 -5.76 -15.46 -3.31
N THR A 68 -5.14 -15.83 -4.43
CA THR A 68 -4.68 -14.91 -5.47
C THR A 68 -5.45 -15.19 -6.75
N ALA A 69 -6.29 -14.28 -7.20
CA ALA A 69 -6.93 -14.36 -8.51
C ALA A 69 -6.20 -13.41 -9.49
N ARG A 70 -5.80 -13.93 -10.66
CA ARG A 70 -5.14 -13.16 -11.71
C ARG A 70 -5.94 -13.21 -13.00
N LEU A 71 -6.00 -12.09 -13.69
CA LEU A 71 -6.62 -11.99 -15.01
C LEU A 71 -5.68 -11.27 -15.97
N GLU A 72 -5.38 -11.89 -17.11
CA GLU A 72 -4.52 -11.30 -18.13
C GLU A 72 -5.19 -11.35 -19.51
N ALA A 73 -5.28 -10.21 -20.20
CA ALA A 73 -5.72 -10.15 -21.59
C ALA A 73 -4.72 -9.36 -22.46
N PRO A 74 -4.61 -9.66 -23.77
CA PRO A 74 -3.67 -8.97 -24.65
C PRO A 74 -3.92 -7.47 -24.83
N SER A 75 -5.14 -7.00 -24.59
CA SER A 75 -5.50 -5.57 -24.70
C SER A 75 -6.84 -5.27 -24.04
N GLY A 76 -7.14 -3.98 -23.91
CA GLY A 76 -8.40 -3.48 -23.39
C GLY A 76 -8.37 -3.21 -21.89
N ASP A 77 -9.55 -3.05 -21.30
CA ASP A 77 -9.71 -2.79 -19.88
C ASP A 77 -10.57 -3.89 -19.28
N TRP A 78 -10.00 -4.67 -18.36
CA TRP A 78 -10.67 -5.76 -17.67
C TRP A 78 -10.53 -5.54 -16.16
N ASP A 79 -11.59 -5.84 -15.41
CA ASP A 79 -11.56 -5.81 -13.95
C ASP A 79 -11.84 -7.23 -13.41
N LEU A 80 -11.37 -7.48 -12.19
CA LEU A 80 -11.53 -8.75 -11.49
C LEU A 80 -12.09 -8.55 -10.09
N ALA A 81 -13.00 -9.41 -9.67
CA ALA A 81 -13.52 -9.43 -8.31
C ALA A 81 -13.77 -10.86 -7.83
N VAL A 82 -13.56 -11.10 -6.54
CA VAL A 82 -13.92 -12.35 -5.88
C VAL A 82 -14.92 -12.03 -4.77
N PHE A 83 -16.03 -12.76 -4.74
CA PHE A 83 -17.09 -12.59 -3.77
C PHE A 83 -17.35 -13.88 -3.00
N ASP A 84 -17.74 -13.76 -1.74
CA ASP A 84 -18.39 -14.83 -1.01
C ASP A 84 -19.70 -15.18 -1.70
N ALA A 85 -19.87 -16.45 -2.11
CA ALA A 85 -21.03 -16.87 -2.90
C ALA A 85 -22.34 -16.79 -2.09
N SER A 86 -22.27 -16.97 -0.77
CA SER A 86 -23.44 -17.01 0.10
C SER A 86 -23.94 -15.62 0.47
N THR A 87 -23.02 -14.68 0.74
CA THR A 87 -23.37 -13.33 1.19
C THR A 87 -23.26 -12.28 0.09
N GLY A 88 -22.65 -12.60 -1.05
CA GLY A 88 -22.29 -11.65 -2.10
C GLY A 88 -21.25 -10.61 -1.67
N ARG A 89 -20.55 -10.84 -0.55
CA ARG A 89 -19.59 -9.88 0.01
C ARG A 89 -18.28 -9.98 -0.77
N ARG A 90 -17.70 -8.85 -1.16
CA ARG A 90 -16.38 -8.83 -1.78
C ARG A 90 -15.33 -9.38 -0.82
N VAL A 91 -14.57 -10.38 -1.28
CA VAL A 91 -13.37 -10.91 -0.62
C VAL A 91 -12.15 -10.09 -1.06
N THR A 92 -12.00 -9.86 -2.37
CA THR A 92 -10.96 -9.02 -2.97
C THR A 92 -11.40 -8.55 -4.35
N GLY A 93 -10.78 -7.52 -4.91
CA GLY A 93 -10.86 -7.23 -6.34
C GLY A 93 -9.57 -6.64 -6.89
N SER A 94 -9.65 -6.24 -8.14
CA SER A 94 -8.59 -5.55 -8.85
C SER A 94 -9.24 -4.77 -10.00
N THR A 95 -8.83 -3.50 -10.14
CA THR A 95 -9.38 -2.55 -11.11
C THR A 95 -8.28 -1.70 -11.74
N PHE A 96 -7.12 -2.31 -12.03
CA PHE A 96 -5.97 -1.60 -12.61
C PHE A 96 -6.27 -1.10 -14.03
N PHE A 97 -5.64 -0.02 -14.47
CA PHE A 97 -5.78 0.39 -15.87
C PHE A 97 -5.25 -0.72 -16.79
N GLY A 98 -6.07 -1.16 -17.74
CA GLY A 98 -5.67 -2.17 -18.71
C GLY A 98 -6.23 -3.55 -18.37
N ALA A 99 -5.50 -4.60 -18.70
CA ALA A 99 -6.01 -5.97 -18.63
C ALA A 99 -5.05 -6.91 -17.91
N SER A 100 -4.32 -6.41 -16.92
CA SER A 100 -3.49 -7.20 -16.01
C SER A 100 -3.97 -6.93 -14.59
N GLU A 101 -4.70 -7.89 -14.03
CA GLU A 101 -5.35 -7.77 -12.73
C GLU A 101 -4.80 -8.79 -11.74
N VAL A 102 -4.58 -8.35 -10.50
CA VAL A 102 -4.09 -9.20 -9.40
C VAL A 102 -4.86 -8.86 -8.12
N ALA A 103 -5.79 -9.75 -7.77
CA ALA A 103 -6.64 -9.63 -6.59
C ALA A 103 -6.20 -10.64 -5.52
N ASN A 104 -5.87 -10.14 -4.32
CA ASN A 104 -5.43 -10.95 -3.18
C ASN A 104 -6.38 -10.78 -1.99
N GLY A 105 -6.83 -11.88 -1.41
CA GLY A 105 -7.71 -11.88 -0.23
C GLY A 105 -7.55 -13.12 0.64
N LEU A 106 -8.07 -13.06 1.86
CA LEU A 106 -8.10 -14.20 2.79
C LEU A 106 -9.43 -14.96 2.69
N VAL A 107 -9.35 -16.28 2.75
CA VAL A 107 -10.49 -17.18 2.61
C VAL A 107 -10.46 -18.27 3.69
N ALA A 108 -11.65 -18.73 4.09
CA ALA A 108 -11.79 -19.88 4.99
C ALA A 108 -11.82 -21.19 4.20
N GLN A 109 -11.40 -22.28 4.84
CA GLN A 109 -11.50 -23.61 4.25
C GLN A 109 -12.97 -23.94 3.92
N GLY A 110 -13.21 -24.43 2.71
CA GLY A 110 -14.56 -24.78 2.24
C GLY A 110 -15.43 -23.58 1.89
N GLN A 111 -14.90 -22.34 1.96
CA GLN A 111 -15.66 -21.15 1.58
C GLN A 111 -16.00 -21.19 0.09
N GLU A 112 -17.29 -21.03 -0.23
CA GLU A 112 -17.76 -20.94 -1.61
C GLU A 112 -17.58 -19.52 -2.15
N LEU A 113 -16.99 -19.40 -3.33
CA LEU A 113 -16.55 -18.14 -3.92
C LEU A 113 -17.07 -18.00 -5.35
N THR A 114 -17.41 -16.76 -5.71
CA THR A 114 -17.73 -16.34 -7.08
C THR A 114 -16.62 -15.42 -7.58
N VAL A 115 -15.86 -15.88 -8.57
CA VAL A 115 -14.88 -15.07 -9.29
C VAL A 115 -15.55 -14.44 -10.49
N GLN A 116 -15.53 -13.12 -10.57
CA GLN A 116 -16.17 -12.31 -11.59
C GLN A 116 -15.12 -11.52 -12.37
N ALA A 117 -15.03 -11.77 -13.67
CA ALA A 117 -14.22 -10.99 -14.60
C ALA A 117 -15.14 -10.12 -15.46
N CYS A 118 -14.86 -8.82 -15.54
CA CYS A 118 -15.66 -7.88 -16.31
C CYS A 118 -14.82 -7.21 -17.39
N ARG A 119 -15.29 -7.26 -18.63
CA ARG A 119 -14.67 -6.53 -19.73
C ARG A 119 -15.30 -5.14 -19.83
N ARG A 120 -14.51 -4.11 -19.61
CA ARG A 120 -14.97 -2.71 -19.58
C ARG A 120 -14.81 -1.99 -20.90
N SER A 121 -13.68 -2.20 -21.57
CA SER A 121 -13.39 -1.59 -22.88
C SER A 121 -12.33 -2.37 -23.66
N GLY A 122 -12.06 -1.93 -24.90
CA GLY A 122 -11.01 -2.50 -25.76
C GLY A 122 -11.42 -3.74 -26.55
N GLY A 123 -10.47 -4.35 -27.28
CA GLY A 123 -10.75 -5.33 -28.33
C GLY A 123 -10.61 -6.81 -27.94
N ALA A 124 -9.84 -7.15 -26.90
CA ALA A 124 -9.67 -8.53 -26.50
C ALA A 124 -10.93 -9.06 -25.78
N ALA A 125 -11.64 -9.97 -26.42
CA ALA A 125 -12.82 -10.64 -25.86
C ALA A 125 -12.49 -11.83 -24.96
N THR A 126 -11.24 -12.25 -24.91
CA THR A 126 -10.77 -13.38 -24.11
C THR A 126 -9.64 -12.93 -23.18
N ALA A 127 -9.66 -13.45 -21.95
CA ALA A 127 -8.63 -13.24 -20.94
C ALA A 127 -8.29 -14.58 -20.26
N ARG A 128 -7.04 -14.76 -19.83
CA ARG A 128 -6.60 -15.87 -19.00
C ARG A 128 -6.95 -15.57 -17.55
N LEU A 129 -7.73 -16.44 -16.91
CA LEU A 129 -8.07 -16.36 -15.49
C LEU A 129 -7.36 -17.50 -14.74
N THR A 130 -6.54 -17.15 -13.75
CA THR A 130 -5.98 -18.12 -12.80
C THR A 130 -6.40 -17.77 -11.37
N VAL A 131 -6.54 -18.79 -10.53
CA VAL A 131 -6.77 -18.62 -9.10
C VAL A 131 -5.89 -19.61 -8.37
N ASP A 132 -5.01 -19.09 -7.54
CA ASP A 132 -4.10 -19.86 -6.69
C ASP A 132 -4.52 -19.70 -5.23
N SER A 133 -4.33 -20.74 -4.42
CA SER A 133 -4.50 -20.69 -2.98
C SER A 133 -3.24 -21.12 -2.26
N GLN A 134 -2.93 -20.41 -1.19
CA GLN A 134 -1.85 -20.74 -0.30
C GLN A 134 -2.42 -20.96 1.10
N ALA A 135 -2.34 -22.21 1.57
CA ALA A 135 -2.71 -22.54 2.94
C ALA A 135 -1.81 -21.78 3.93
N ILE A 136 -2.43 -21.24 4.98
CA ILE A 136 -1.70 -20.62 6.08
C ILE A 136 -1.93 -21.47 7.33
N ASP A 137 -0.84 -21.87 7.98
CA ASP A 137 -0.89 -22.73 9.16
C ASP A 137 -1.62 -22.03 10.31
N PRO A 138 -2.80 -22.53 10.74
CA PRO A 138 -3.60 -21.89 11.80
C PRO A 138 -2.95 -22.03 13.19
N SER A 139 -1.91 -22.85 13.35
CA SER A 139 -1.18 -23.01 14.60
C SER A 139 -0.19 -21.86 14.88
N LEU A 140 0.11 -21.04 13.87
CA LEU A 140 0.94 -19.84 14.03
C LEU A 140 0.21 -18.80 14.87
N LYS A 141 0.60 -18.67 16.14
CA LYS A 141 0.13 -17.60 17.02
C LYS A 141 0.95 -16.35 16.74
N ALA A 142 0.32 -15.35 16.14
CA ALA A 142 0.96 -14.05 15.97
C ALA A 142 1.04 -13.31 17.31
N GLU A 143 2.20 -12.71 17.60
CA GLU A 143 2.43 -11.95 18.83
C GLU A 143 1.81 -10.55 18.73
N LYS A 144 1.17 -10.07 19.80
CA LYS A 144 0.48 -8.77 19.79
C LYS A 144 1.41 -7.64 19.41
N THR A 145 0.96 -6.80 18.47
CA THR A 145 1.66 -5.55 18.14
C THR A 145 1.23 -4.46 19.12
N SER A 146 2.20 -3.71 19.65
CA SER A 146 1.97 -2.64 20.62
C SER A 146 2.73 -1.37 20.24
N LEU A 147 2.22 -0.22 20.67
CA LEU A 147 2.92 1.06 20.54
C LEU A 147 3.51 1.46 21.89
N VAL A 148 4.81 1.69 21.93
CA VAL A 148 5.51 2.18 23.12
C VAL A 148 6.20 3.50 22.87
N ARG A 149 6.26 4.34 23.89
CA ARG A 149 7.07 5.56 23.88
C ARG A 149 8.40 5.28 24.53
N VAL A 150 9.48 5.35 23.75
CA VAL A 150 10.85 5.10 24.21
C VAL A 150 11.53 6.41 24.56
N SER A 151 12.11 6.48 25.76
CA SER A 151 12.85 7.63 26.26
C SER A 151 14.22 7.75 25.57
N THR A 152 14.46 8.90 24.94
CA THR A 152 15.67 9.23 24.20
C THR A 152 16.17 10.64 24.57
N PRO A 153 16.61 10.87 25.83
CA PRO A 153 16.89 12.20 26.38
C PRO A 153 18.11 12.91 25.75
N SER A 154 18.87 12.21 24.90
CA SER A 154 20.03 12.77 24.21
C SER A 154 20.08 12.29 22.76
N ARG A 155 20.75 13.05 21.90
CA ARG A 155 20.99 12.65 20.50
C ARG A 155 21.71 11.31 20.38
N ALA A 156 22.63 11.02 21.30
CA ALA A 156 23.32 9.73 21.34
C ALA A 156 22.34 8.57 21.58
N ARG A 157 21.38 8.74 22.51
CA ARG A 157 20.34 7.72 22.76
C ARG A 157 19.37 7.57 21.60
N LYS A 158 19.04 8.65 20.88
CA LYS A 158 18.25 8.56 19.64
C LYS A 158 18.99 7.75 18.58
N SER A 159 20.26 8.07 18.34
CA SER A 159 21.09 7.35 17.36
C SER A 159 21.26 5.88 17.70
N GLU A 160 21.41 5.55 18.98
CA GLU A 160 21.49 4.17 19.44
C GLU A 160 20.17 3.42 19.22
N LEU A 161 19.02 4.05 19.49
CA LEU A 161 17.70 3.45 19.25
C LEU A 161 17.47 3.17 17.77
N THR A 162 17.81 4.11 16.89
CA THR A 162 17.73 3.94 15.42
C THR A 162 18.61 2.80 14.93
N GLY A 163 19.72 2.49 15.61
CA GLY A 163 20.59 1.37 15.27
C GLY A 163 20.11 0.00 15.77
N LEU A 164 18.96 -0.10 16.46
CA LEU A 164 18.46 -1.38 16.97
C LEU A 164 17.65 -2.19 15.96
N GLY A 165 17.37 -1.65 14.77
CA GLY A 165 16.55 -2.33 13.75
C GLY A 165 15.07 -2.50 14.15
N LEU A 166 14.59 -1.73 15.13
CA LEU A 166 13.21 -1.74 15.57
C LEU A 166 12.32 -0.86 14.65
N ASP A 167 11.02 -1.15 14.64
CA ASP A 167 10.02 -0.35 13.93
C ASP A 167 9.77 0.99 14.63
N LEU A 168 10.65 1.95 14.36
CA LEU A 168 10.48 3.31 14.84
C LEU A 168 9.31 3.95 14.09
N SER A 169 8.31 4.41 14.83
CA SER A 169 7.31 5.27 14.25
C SER A 169 7.96 6.61 13.86
N GLU A 170 7.36 7.30 12.90
CA GLU A 170 7.81 8.63 12.50
C GLU A 170 7.46 9.71 13.58
N HIS A 171 6.93 9.31 14.76
CA HIS A 171 6.76 10.20 15.92
C HIS A 171 8.04 10.30 16.74
N ALA A 172 8.61 11.50 16.75
CA ALA A 172 9.71 11.81 17.66
C ALA A 172 9.54 13.21 18.25
N GLY A 173 9.86 13.34 19.53
CA GLY A 173 9.99 14.63 20.22
C GLY A 173 11.40 14.80 20.81
N ASP A 174 11.66 15.90 21.51
CA ASP A 174 13.01 16.22 22.00
C ASP A 174 13.65 15.11 22.87
N GLY A 175 12.84 14.37 23.63
CA GLY A 175 13.31 13.31 24.54
C GLY A 175 12.65 11.94 24.32
N PHE A 176 11.96 11.70 23.21
CA PHE A 176 11.34 10.40 22.96
C PHE A 176 11.24 10.06 21.46
N ILE A 177 11.08 8.76 21.19
CA ILE A 177 10.65 8.21 19.90
C ILE A 177 9.58 7.15 20.20
N ASP A 178 8.44 7.19 19.51
CA ASP A 178 7.46 6.11 19.63
C ASP A 178 7.87 4.94 18.71
N VAL A 179 7.74 3.71 19.20
CA VAL A 179 8.20 2.47 18.56
C VAL A 179 7.05 1.47 18.54
N VAL A 180 6.82 0.88 17.39
CA VAL A 180 5.90 -0.25 17.22
C VAL A 180 6.69 -1.51 17.57
N LEU A 181 6.17 -2.33 18.48
CA LEU A 181 6.77 -3.60 18.87
C LEU A 181 5.93 -4.73 18.29
N HIS A 182 6.55 -5.57 17.47
CA HIS A 182 5.95 -6.75 16.83
C HIS A 182 6.14 -8.01 17.69
N GLY A 183 6.07 -7.85 19.02
CA GLY A 183 6.17 -8.96 19.96
C GLY A 183 7.10 -8.77 21.14
N ALA A 184 7.34 -9.87 21.85
CA ALA A 184 8.12 -9.91 23.08
C ALA A 184 9.62 -9.70 22.83
N ASP A 185 10.12 -10.10 21.66
CA ASP A 185 11.53 -9.96 21.28
C ASP A 185 11.93 -8.51 21.04
N ASP A 186 11.09 -7.70 20.39
CA ASP A 186 11.33 -6.24 20.26
C ASP A 186 11.37 -5.56 21.63
N ALA A 187 10.42 -5.93 22.49
CA ALA A 187 10.39 -5.42 23.86
C ALA A 187 11.64 -5.86 24.66
N LYS A 188 12.17 -7.07 24.38
CA LYS A 188 13.41 -7.57 24.97
C LYS A 188 14.62 -6.81 24.45
N THR A 189 14.70 -6.53 23.15
CA THR A 189 15.73 -5.69 22.53
C THR A 189 15.82 -4.31 23.19
N LEU A 190 14.67 -3.66 23.43
CA LEU A 190 14.64 -2.39 24.17
C LEU A 190 15.19 -2.51 25.61
N ARG A 191 14.76 -3.55 26.35
CA ARG A 191 15.20 -3.80 27.73
C ARG A 191 16.69 -4.13 27.84
N ASP A 192 17.19 -4.96 26.93
CA ASP A 192 18.59 -5.38 26.90
C ASP A 192 19.51 -4.20 26.58
N SER A 193 19.08 -3.33 25.66
CA SER A 193 19.73 -2.05 25.30
C SER A 193 19.47 -0.91 26.30
N LYS A 194 18.89 -1.22 27.47
CA LYS A 194 18.66 -0.29 28.60
C LYS A 194 17.81 0.93 28.26
N PHE A 195 16.93 0.81 27.27
CA PHE A 195 15.93 1.83 26.99
C PHE A 195 14.77 1.75 27.99
N MET A 196 14.36 2.91 28.47
CA MET A 196 13.13 3.05 29.26
C MET A 196 11.98 3.36 28.31
N PHE A 197 10.86 2.65 28.46
CA PHE A 197 9.69 2.89 27.62
C PHE A 197 8.38 2.73 28.40
N THR A 198 7.33 3.37 27.87
CA THR A 198 5.97 3.30 28.42
C THR A 198 5.01 2.87 27.31
N THR A 199 4.19 1.86 27.58
CA THR A 199 3.17 1.41 26.63
C THR A 199 2.11 2.48 26.45
N GLN A 200 1.95 2.93 25.21
CA GLN A 200 0.89 3.88 24.82
C GLN A 200 -0.36 3.12 24.41
N ILE A 201 -0.20 2.07 23.59
CA ILE A 201 -1.27 1.18 23.17
C ILE A 201 -0.76 -0.25 23.30
N ALA A 202 -1.43 -1.06 24.13
CA ALA A 202 -0.98 -2.42 24.44
C ALA A 202 -1.35 -3.44 23.35
N ASP A 203 -2.35 -3.12 22.54
CA ASP A 203 -2.93 -4.01 21.54
C ASP A 203 -3.43 -3.14 20.38
N LEU A 204 -2.61 -3.03 19.32
CA LEU A 204 -2.93 -2.18 18.18
C LEU A 204 -4.10 -2.74 17.35
N ASP A 205 -4.33 -4.05 17.35
CA ASP A 205 -5.48 -4.66 16.67
C ASP A 205 -6.79 -4.26 17.32
N ALA A 206 -6.83 -4.36 18.65
CA ALA A 206 -8.00 -3.94 19.41
C ALA A 206 -8.27 -2.44 19.17
N GLN A 207 -7.23 -1.63 19.04
CA GLN A 207 -7.37 -0.21 18.70
C GLN A 207 -7.91 -0.02 17.27
N SER A 208 -7.37 -0.72 16.26
CA SER A 208 -7.86 -0.68 14.88
C SER A 208 -9.34 -1.05 14.77
N GLU A 209 -9.81 -2.04 15.52
CA GLU A 209 -11.25 -2.40 15.55
C GLU A 209 -12.13 -1.28 16.13
N LEU A 210 -11.64 -0.58 17.16
CA LEU A 210 -12.33 0.58 17.73
C LEU A 210 -12.39 1.75 16.75
N ASP A 211 -11.30 2.01 16.03
CA ASP A 211 -11.19 3.08 15.05
C ASP A 211 -12.10 2.80 13.85
N ARG A 212 -12.09 1.58 13.31
CA ARG A 212 -13.02 1.14 12.25
C ARG A 212 -14.48 1.26 12.68
N ALA A 213 -14.80 0.92 13.92
CA ALA A 213 -16.14 1.10 14.44
C ALA A 213 -16.53 2.58 14.53
N ALA A 214 -15.59 3.48 14.82
CA ALA A 214 -15.79 4.93 14.78
C ALA A 214 -16.03 5.43 13.35
N ASP A 215 -15.21 5.00 12.39
CA ASP A 215 -15.37 5.32 10.97
C ASP A 215 -16.75 4.89 10.45
N ARG A 216 -17.20 3.67 10.79
CA ARG A 216 -18.55 3.19 10.43
C ARG A 216 -19.67 4.02 11.08
N ARG A 217 -19.45 4.60 12.27
CA ARG A 217 -20.43 5.51 12.89
C ARG A 217 -20.46 6.84 12.14
N PHE A 218 -19.29 7.39 11.80
CA PHE A 218 -19.18 8.61 11.02
C PHE A 218 -19.83 8.47 9.65
N ALA A 219 -19.48 7.44 8.88
CA ALA A 219 -20.05 7.15 7.57
C ALA A 219 -21.58 7.03 7.58
N ARG A 220 -22.18 6.49 8.65
CA ARG A 220 -23.65 6.44 8.82
C ARG A 220 -24.28 7.77 9.18
N SER A 221 -23.51 8.72 9.70
CA SER A 221 -23.99 10.04 10.12
C SER A 221 -24.01 11.08 9.01
N VAL A 222 -23.35 10.80 7.88
CA VAL A 222 -23.24 11.71 6.74
C VAL A 222 -23.72 11.02 5.46
N SER A 223 -24.33 11.78 4.55
CA SER A 223 -24.62 11.28 3.20
C SER A 223 -23.43 11.45 2.25
N ARG A 224 -22.54 12.39 2.57
CA ARG A 224 -21.31 12.72 1.84
C ARG A 224 -20.37 13.44 2.81
N SER A 225 -19.07 13.17 2.73
CA SER A 225 -18.09 13.92 3.52
C SER A 225 -17.77 15.29 2.90
N ALA A 226 -17.03 16.11 3.63
CA ALA A 226 -16.50 17.38 3.12
C ALA A 226 -15.27 17.21 2.21
N LEU A 227 -14.75 15.99 2.04
CA LEU A 227 -13.63 15.74 1.13
C LEU A 227 -14.04 16.01 -0.32
N PRO A 228 -13.13 16.47 -1.20
CA PRO A 228 -13.41 16.72 -2.61
C PRO A 228 -14.14 15.59 -3.34
N SER A 229 -13.73 14.33 -3.10
CA SER A 229 -14.36 13.12 -3.63
C SER A 229 -15.74 12.84 -3.01
N GLY A 230 -15.99 13.36 -1.80
CA GLY A 230 -17.14 13.05 -0.97
C GLY A 230 -17.02 11.77 -0.16
N ARG A 231 -15.88 11.06 -0.21
CA ARG A 231 -15.68 9.80 0.51
C ARG A 231 -15.68 9.97 2.01
N ASP A 232 -16.30 9.03 2.70
CA ASP A 232 -16.40 8.97 4.16
C ASP A 232 -15.59 7.82 4.77
N LYS A 233 -14.79 7.12 3.95
CA LYS A 233 -13.95 5.98 4.31
C LYS A 233 -12.63 6.00 3.54
N TYR A 234 -11.58 5.50 4.18
CA TYR A 234 -10.32 5.17 3.50
C TYR A 234 -10.56 4.27 2.29
N ARG A 235 -9.85 4.53 1.20
CA ARG A 235 -9.87 3.74 -0.03
C ARG A 235 -9.16 2.40 0.18
N THR A 236 -9.67 1.34 -0.44
CA THR A 236 -8.85 0.15 -0.76
C THR A 236 -8.08 0.39 -2.05
N LEU A 237 -7.15 -0.50 -2.42
CA LEU A 237 -6.37 -0.34 -3.67
C LEU A 237 -7.29 -0.30 -4.90
N GLU A 238 -8.33 -1.12 -4.92
CA GLU A 238 -9.33 -1.13 -5.98
C GLU A 238 -10.16 0.16 -6.03
N ASP A 239 -10.40 0.80 -4.89
CA ASP A 239 -11.10 2.09 -4.86
C ASP A 239 -10.24 3.19 -5.50
N TYR A 240 -8.93 3.26 -5.18
CA TYR A 240 -8.00 4.19 -5.83
C TYR A 240 -8.04 4.03 -7.35
N ASN A 241 -7.89 2.79 -7.82
CA ASN A 241 -7.78 2.49 -9.23
C ASN A 241 -9.11 2.72 -9.98
N ASN A 242 -10.24 2.30 -9.41
CA ASN A 242 -11.55 2.52 -9.99
C ASN A 242 -11.92 4.01 -10.04
N GLU A 243 -11.58 4.80 -9.02
CA GLU A 243 -11.81 6.25 -9.06
C GLU A 243 -10.93 6.97 -10.08
N MET A 244 -9.66 6.57 -10.20
CA MET A 244 -8.81 7.09 -11.28
C MET A 244 -9.40 6.77 -12.66
N LYS A 245 -9.91 5.54 -12.88
CA LYS A 245 -10.64 5.19 -14.10
C LYS A 245 -11.84 6.10 -14.34
N GLN A 246 -12.67 6.32 -13.32
CA GLN A 246 -13.83 7.20 -13.42
C GLN A 246 -13.45 8.65 -13.74
N LEU A 247 -12.36 9.16 -13.15
CA LEU A 247 -11.84 10.50 -13.45
C LEU A 247 -11.40 10.61 -14.92
N VAL A 248 -10.66 9.62 -15.44
CA VAL A 248 -10.27 9.57 -16.85
C VAL A 248 -11.50 9.52 -17.76
N GLU A 249 -12.43 8.59 -17.50
CA GLU A 249 -13.61 8.36 -18.34
C GLU A 249 -14.54 9.57 -18.38
N ALA A 250 -14.70 10.27 -17.26
CA ALA A 250 -15.57 11.44 -17.17
C ALA A 250 -14.91 12.73 -17.68
N ASN A 251 -13.59 12.74 -17.91
CA ASN A 251 -12.82 13.94 -18.22
C ASN A 251 -11.71 13.70 -19.28
N PRO A 252 -12.02 13.10 -20.44
CA PRO A 252 -11.00 12.57 -21.34
C PRO A 252 -10.04 13.62 -21.94
N THR A 253 -10.42 14.90 -21.98
CA THR A 253 -9.53 15.98 -22.45
C THR A 253 -8.68 16.58 -21.34
N LEU A 254 -9.08 16.39 -20.08
CA LEU A 254 -8.47 17.00 -18.89
C LEU A 254 -7.62 16.01 -18.10
N VAL A 255 -7.97 14.72 -18.16
CA VAL A 255 -7.38 13.65 -17.35
C VAL A 255 -7.01 12.46 -18.23
N GLN A 256 -5.78 11.98 -18.13
CA GLN A 256 -5.31 10.77 -18.81
C GLN A 256 -4.64 9.80 -17.83
N PRO A 257 -4.71 8.47 -18.07
CA PRO A 257 -4.07 7.48 -17.22
C PRO A 257 -2.55 7.50 -17.39
N ILE A 258 -1.84 7.18 -16.31
CA ILE A 258 -0.40 6.85 -16.33
C ILE A 258 -0.25 5.45 -15.76
N VAL A 259 0.29 4.53 -16.55
CA VAL A 259 0.70 3.19 -16.11
C VAL A 259 2.20 3.09 -16.25
N LEU A 260 2.90 2.83 -15.14
CA LEU A 260 4.35 2.72 -15.13
C LEU A 260 4.77 1.28 -15.46
N PRO A 261 5.84 1.08 -16.26
CA PRO A 261 6.04 -0.16 -17.00
C PRO A 261 6.68 -1.29 -16.21
N VAL A 262 7.23 -1.03 -15.02
CA VAL A 262 7.85 -2.08 -14.21
C VAL A 262 6.82 -2.58 -13.21
N GLU A 263 6.40 -3.84 -13.35
CA GLU A 263 5.48 -4.45 -12.40
C GLU A 263 6.15 -4.65 -11.03
N THR A 264 5.36 -4.57 -9.98
CA THR A 264 5.77 -4.89 -8.62
C THR A 264 6.03 -6.38 -8.45
N TYR A 265 6.52 -6.76 -7.28
CA TYR A 265 6.86 -8.15 -6.99
C TYR A 265 5.67 -9.11 -7.02
N GLU A 266 4.45 -8.62 -6.77
CA GLU A 266 3.22 -9.40 -6.90
C GLU A 266 2.55 -9.29 -8.29
N GLY A 267 3.16 -8.53 -9.21
CA GLY A 267 2.69 -8.35 -10.58
C GLY A 267 1.68 -7.21 -10.76
N ARG A 268 1.69 -6.19 -9.89
CA ARG A 268 0.84 -5.01 -10.04
C ARG A 268 1.58 -3.89 -10.74
N ALA A 269 0.86 -3.06 -11.49
CA ALA A 269 1.44 -1.82 -11.97
C ALA A 269 1.55 -0.78 -10.84
N VAL A 270 2.52 0.14 -10.96
CA VAL A 270 2.40 1.44 -10.28
C VAL A 270 1.72 2.39 -11.27
N GLN A 271 0.65 3.05 -10.84
CA GLN A 271 -0.18 3.84 -11.76
C GLN A 271 -0.71 5.12 -11.11
N GLY A 272 -1.22 6.00 -11.96
CA GLY A 272 -1.73 7.29 -11.57
C GLY A 272 -2.50 7.96 -12.70
N ILE A 273 -2.68 9.26 -12.57
CA ILE A 273 -3.33 10.10 -13.57
C ILE A 273 -2.56 11.40 -13.78
N GLU A 274 -2.66 11.94 -14.99
CA GLU A 274 -2.20 13.28 -15.32
C GLU A 274 -3.38 14.20 -15.58
N ILE A 275 -3.32 15.40 -15.04
CA ILE A 275 -4.37 16.42 -15.07
C ILE A 275 -3.80 17.72 -15.62
N THR A 276 -4.35 18.22 -16.72
CA THR A 276 -3.96 19.49 -17.38
C THR A 276 -5.09 19.97 -18.28
N GLU A 277 -5.09 21.24 -18.70
CA GLU A 277 -6.11 21.81 -19.57
C GLU A 277 -6.38 21.00 -20.86
N ASP A 278 -5.32 20.45 -21.45
CA ASP A 278 -5.35 19.55 -22.61
C ASP A 278 -4.25 18.50 -22.47
N VAL A 279 -4.65 17.25 -22.20
CA VAL A 279 -3.72 16.13 -21.97
C VAL A 279 -2.97 15.71 -23.24
N ASP A 280 -3.56 15.91 -24.41
CA ASP A 280 -2.99 15.51 -25.71
C ASP A 280 -1.98 16.54 -26.25
N ALA A 281 -2.03 17.77 -25.73
CA ALA A 281 -1.11 18.82 -26.13
C ALA A 281 0.36 18.47 -25.78
N ARG A 282 1.29 18.81 -26.69
CA ARG A 282 2.74 18.73 -26.43
C ARG A 282 3.28 20.13 -26.16
N ASP A 283 2.94 20.64 -24.99
CA ASP A 283 3.12 22.06 -24.61
C ASP A 283 4.41 22.34 -23.79
N GLY A 284 5.14 21.31 -23.35
CA GLY A 284 6.33 21.48 -22.53
C GLY A 284 6.05 22.15 -21.17
N LYS A 285 4.79 22.08 -20.69
CA LYS A 285 4.43 22.63 -19.37
C LYS A 285 5.26 21.95 -18.27
N PRO A 286 5.70 22.71 -17.25
CA PRO A 286 6.29 22.13 -16.05
C PRO A 286 5.32 21.17 -15.37
N VAL A 287 5.86 20.11 -14.79
CA VAL A 287 5.10 19.06 -14.11
C VAL A 287 5.21 19.24 -12.60
N PHE A 288 4.06 19.31 -11.93
CA PHE A 288 3.91 19.10 -10.49
C PHE A 288 3.60 17.62 -10.25
N LEU A 289 4.46 16.92 -9.53
CA LEU A 289 4.28 15.52 -9.18
C LEU A 289 3.85 15.42 -7.72
N GLN A 290 2.68 14.84 -7.46
CA GLN A 290 2.22 14.50 -6.13
C GLN A 290 2.09 13.00 -5.98
N MET A 291 2.63 12.46 -4.90
CA MET A 291 2.61 11.03 -4.62
C MET A 291 2.41 10.74 -3.14
N GLY A 292 1.97 9.52 -2.84
CA GLY A 292 1.77 9.01 -1.49
C GLY A 292 1.99 7.51 -1.41
N LEU A 293 1.87 6.96 -0.20
CA LEU A 293 1.94 5.53 0.07
C LEU A 293 3.21 4.86 -0.47
N HIS A 294 4.37 5.48 -0.27
CA HIS A 294 5.64 4.74 -0.26
C HIS A 294 5.65 3.74 0.90
N HIS A 295 5.21 4.20 2.07
CA HIS A 295 4.98 3.34 3.22
C HIS A 295 3.53 2.91 3.28
N ALA A 296 3.31 1.61 3.32
CA ALA A 296 2.00 1.01 3.14
C ALA A 296 0.97 1.34 4.25
N ARG A 297 1.43 1.58 5.48
CA ARG A 297 0.59 1.92 6.64
C ARG A 297 0.14 3.37 6.71
N GLU A 298 0.65 4.24 5.85
CA GLU A 298 0.42 5.67 5.89
C GLU A 298 -0.80 6.07 5.06
N TRP A 299 -1.96 5.44 5.31
CA TRP A 299 -3.17 5.56 4.48
C TRP A 299 -3.55 6.99 4.09
N PRO A 300 -3.54 7.99 5.01
CA PRO A 300 -3.93 9.35 4.64
C PRO A 300 -3.01 10.00 3.58
N SER A 301 -1.77 9.52 3.41
CA SER A 301 -0.85 10.05 2.38
C SER A 301 -1.39 9.86 0.96
N GLY A 302 -1.96 8.68 0.69
CA GLY A 302 -2.62 8.36 -0.58
C GLY A 302 -3.96 9.07 -0.70
N GLU A 303 -4.72 9.19 0.40
CA GLU A 303 -6.01 9.89 0.40
C GLU A 303 -5.80 11.34 -0.02
N HIS A 304 -4.82 12.03 0.56
CA HIS A 304 -4.51 13.40 0.18
C HIS A 304 -4.15 13.51 -1.31
N ALA A 305 -3.38 12.57 -1.87
CA ALA A 305 -3.02 12.59 -3.27
C ALA A 305 -4.28 12.47 -4.17
N MET A 306 -5.22 11.57 -3.84
CA MET A 306 -6.48 11.44 -4.57
C MET A 306 -7.45 12.59 -4.34
N GLU A 307 -7.56 13.10 -3.12
CA GLU A 307 -8.43 14.25 -2.84
C GLU A 307 -7.93 15.50 -3.59
N TRP A 308 -6.62 15.68 -3.74
CA TRP A 308 -6.05 16.71 -4.61
C TRP A 308 -6.47 16.54 -6.08
N ALA A 309 -6.43 15.32 -6.62
CA ALA A 309 -6.89 15.04 -7.98
C ALA A 309 -8.38 15.40 -8.16
N HIS A 310 -9.23 14.97 -7.22
CA HIS A 310 -10.66 15.30 -7.23
C HIS A 310 -10.88 16.81 -7.11
N GLU A 311 -10.16 17.50 -6.23
CA GLU A 311 -10.28 18.96 -6.04
C GLU A 311 -9.92 19.72 -7.31
N LEU A 312 -8.80 19.37 -7.97
CA LEU A 312 -8.39 19.98 -9.23
C LEU A 312 -9.46 19.81 -10.31
N VAL A 313 -9.93 18.57 -10.52
CA VAL A 313 -10.92 18.27 -11.56
C VAL A 313 -12.25 18.96 -11.26
N ASN A 314 -12.77 18.83 -10.04
CA ASN A 314 -14.06 19.39 -9.66
C ASN A 314 -14.05 20.92 -9.67
N THR A 315 -13.01 21.54 -9.13
CA THR A 315 -12.90 23.01 -9.06
C THR A 315 -12.63 23.63 -10.42
N SER A 316 -11.91 22.95 -11.32
CA SER A 316 -11.70 23.44 -12.69
C SER A 316 -13.00 23.66 -13.47
N LYS A 317 -14.06 22.92 -13.11
CA LYS A 317 -15.40 23.02 -13.70
C LYS A 317 -16.29 24.06 -13.01
N ALA A 318 -15.92 24.51 -11.81
CA ALA A 318 -16.72 25.47 -11.06
C ALA A 318 -16.60 26.89 -11.66
N PRO A 319 -17.68 27.69 -11.66
CA PRO A 319 -17.61 29.09 -12.01
C PRO A 319 -16.92 29.92 -10.91
N GLY A 320 -16.52 31.15 -11.25
CA GLY A 320 -15.98 32.13 -10.31
C GLY A 320 -14.49 31.95 -9.99
N ALA A 321 -14.01 32.79 -9.07
CA ALA A 321 -12.58 33.01 -8.85
C ALA A 321 -11.78 31.74 -8.49
N ALA A 322 -12.38 30.79 -7.76
CA ALA A 322 -11.75 29.53 -7.43
C ALA A 322 -11.51 28.67 -8.69
N GLY A 323 -12.53 28.54 -9.54
CA GLY A 323 -12.40 27.84 -10.81
C GLY A 323 -11.46 28.55 -11.78
N ASP A 324 -11.49 29.88 -11.85
CA ASP A 324 -10.55 30.67 -12.67
C ASP A 324 -9.10 30.44 -12.22
N ARG A 325 -8.86 30.36 -10.91
CA ARG A 325 -7.55 30.05 -10.35
C ARG A 325 -7.07 28.65 -10.76
N VAL A 326 -7.91 27.63 -10.64
CA VAL A 326 -7.56 26.25 -10.99
C VAL A 326 -7.37 26.08 -12.49
N ARG A 327 -8.27 26.62 -13.33
CA ARG A 327 -8.07 26.64 -14.79
C ARG A 327 -6.77 27.34 -15.17
N GLY A 328 -6.46 28.48 -14.55
CA GLY A 328 -5.18 29.16 -14.75
C GLY A 328 -3.97 28.30 -14.35
N LEU A 329 -4.07 27.48 -13.31
CA LEU A 329 -3.02 26.53 -12.93
C LEU A 329 -2.83 25.44 -14.00
N LEU A 330 -3.92 24.81 -14.46
CA LEU A 330 -3.90 23.74 -15.47
C LEU A 330 -3.51 24.26 -16.88
N ALA A 331 -3.74 25.54 -17.15
CA ALA A 331 -3.26 26.21 -18.36
C ALA A 331 -1.73 26.42 -18.37
N ARG A 332 -1.05 26.34 -17.22
CA ARG A 332 0.41 26.59 -17.09
C ARG A 332 1.21 25.40 -16.61
N THR A 333 0.57 24.39 -16.04
CA THR A 333 1.23 23.25 -15.43
C THR A 333 0.52 21.95 -15.82
N ARG A 334 1.26 20.85 -15.76
CA ARG A 334 0.72 19.50 -15.74
C ARG A 334 0.82 18.97 -14.33
N THR A 335 -0.25 18.40 -13.79
CA THR A 335 -0.21 17.71 -12.49
C THR A 335 -0.22 16.21 -12.72
N ILE A 336 0.75 15.50 -12.16
CA ILE A 336 0.74 14.02 -12.11
C ILE A 336 0.47 13.61 -10.67
N VAL A 337 -0.49 12.70 -10.49
CA VAL A 337 -0.83 12.11 -9.20
C VAL A 337 -0.56 10.61 -9.25
N ILE A 338 0.37 10.13 -8.42
CA ILE A 338 0.62 8.70 -8.17
C ILE A 338 0.22 8.40 -6.73
N PRO A 339 -1.05 8.02 -6.47
CA PRO A 339 -1.55 7.97 -5.10
C PRO A 339 -1.00 6.79 -4.30
N VAL A 340 -0.61 5.70 -4.98
CA VAL A 340 -0.09 4.48 -4.36
C VAL A 340 1.23 4.09 -5.02
N VAL A 341 2.36 4.46 -4.42
CA VAL A 341 3.69 4.06 -4.92
C VAL A 341 4.01 2.61 -4.60
N ASN A 342 3.61 2.12 -3.43
CA ASN A 342 3.81 0.74 -2.97
C ASN A 342 2.46 -0.03 -2.96
N PRO A 343 1.94 -0.45 -4.13
CA PRO A 343 0.62 -1.08 -4.22
C PRO A 343 0.57 -2.44 -3.53
N ASP A 344 1.66 -3.22 -3.56
CA ASP A 344 1.69 -4.53 -2.91
C ASP A 344 1.60 -4.37 -1.39
N GLY A 345 2.53 -3.60 -0.80
CA GLY A 345 2.52 -3.35 0.64
C GLY A 345 1.20 -2.73 1.10
N PHE A 346 0.68 -1.74 0.37
CA PHE A 346 -0.58 -1.07 0.71
C PHE A 346 -1.78 -2.02 0.63
N ASN A 347 -1.85 -2.89 -0.38
CA ASN A 347 -2.93 -3.86 -0.48
C ASN A 347 -2.96 -4.74 0.77
N HIS A 348 -1.80 -5.23 1.22
CA HIS A 348 -1.69 -6.05 2.42
C HIS A 348 -1.99 -5.28 3.71
N SER A 349 -1.63 -4.00 3.77
CA SER A 349 -1.99 -3.15 4.91
C SER A 349 -3.50 -2.95 5.01
N ARG A 350 -4.20 -2.87 3.88
CA ARG A 350 -5.64 -2.68 3.87
C ARG A 350 -6.43 -3.97 4.06
N THR A 351 -6.07 -5.06 3.39
CA THR A 351 -6.95 -6.24 3.25
C THR A 351 -6.84 -7.22 4.42
N ARG A 352 -5.70 -7.28 5.10
CA ARG A 352 -5.51 -8.24 6.22
C ARG A 352 -6.15 -7.79 7.53
N GLY A 353 -6.18 -6.50 7.82
CA GLY A 353 -6.89 -5.96 8.99
C GLY A 353 -8.42 -5.88 8.82
N THR A 354 -8.94 -6.01 7.59
CA THR A 354 -10.37 -5.84 7.29
C THR A 354 -11.22 -7.10 7.32
N ALA A 355 -10.64 -8.29 7.46
CA ALA A 355 -11.34 -9.56 7.22
C ALA A 355 -12.60 -9.74 8.10
N ALA A 356 -12.69 -9.05 9.24
CA ALA A 356 -13.84 -9.08 10.14
C ALA A 356 -14.80 -7.87 10.05
N ALA A 357 -14.41 -6.73 9.44
CA ALA A 357 -14.98 -5.45 9.87
C ALA A 357 -15.77 -4.63 8.82
N ASP A 358 -15.48 -4.76 7.51
CA ASP A 358 -15.92 -3.76 6.50
C ASP A 358 -16.92 -4.27 5.44
N GLY A 359 -17.70 -5.31 5.74
CA GLY A 359 -18.85 -5.68 4.89
C GLY A 359 -19.94 -4.60 4.89
N PRO A 360 -20.55 -4.24 3.74
CA PRO A 360 -21.71 -3.36 3.68
C PRO A 360 -22.95 -4.10 4.18
N GLY A 361 -23.10 -4.17 5.50
CA GLY A 361 -24.18 -4.85 6.20
C GLY A 361 -24.36 -4.24 7.57
N GLY A 362 -24.91 -3.03 7.61
CA GLY A 362 -25.51 -2.51 8.83
C GLY A 362 -26.72 -3.38 9.21
N GLY A 363 -26.49 -4.48 9.91
CA GLY A 363 -27.53 -5.41 10.31
C GLY A 363 -27.05 -6.31 11.44
N ARG A 364 -27.34 -5.89 12.68
CA ARG A 364 -27.40 -6.69 13.92
C ARG A 364 -26.72 -8.07 13.87
N GLY A 365 -25.40 -8.08 13.93
CA GLY A 365 -24.62 -9.17 14.46
C GLY A 365 -23.64 -8.56 15.45
N ALA A 366 -24.06 -8.40 16.70
CA ALA A 366 -23.06 -8.46 17.77
C ALA A 366 -22.32 -9.80 17.58
N PRO A 367 -21.01 -9.90 17.85
CA PRO A 367 -20.39 -11.21 17.97
C PRO A 367 -21.28 -12.01 18.93
N ASN A 368 -21.90 -13.09 18.45
CA ASN A 368 -22.70 -13.95 19.30
C ASN A 368 -21.75 -14.43 20.41
N PRO A 369 -21.98 -14.07 21.70
CA PRO A 369 -21.18 -14.61 22.78
C PRO A 369 -21.57 -16.07 22.90
N GLY A 370 -20.81 -16.95 22.25
CA GLY A 370 -21.08 -18.39 22.19
C GLY A 370 -21.21 -19.01 20.79
N GLN A 371 -20.82 -18.32 19.71
CA GLN A 371 -20.51 -18.99 18.44
C GLN A 371 -18.99 -18.95 18.19
N ASP A 372 -18.37 -20.00 18.69
CA ASP A 372 -17.10 -20.63 18.34
C ASP A 372 -17.01 -21.00 16.85
N ASN A 373 -17.25 -20.04 15.95
CA ASN A 373 -16.94 -20.19 14.52
C ASN A 373 -15.41 -20.06 14.34
N GLU A 374 -14.70 -21.08 14.81
CA GLU A 374 -13.23 -21.21 14.85
C GLU A 374 -12.57 -21.11 13.45
N THR A 375 -13.33 -21.11 12.36
CA THR A 375 -12.83 -21.07 10.98
C THR A 375 -12.78 -19.67 10.34
N VAL A 376 -13.32 -18.62 10.99
CA VAL A 376 -13.09 -17.21 10.60
C VAL A 376 -12.09 -16.54 11.56
N ASN A 377 -11.45 -17.35 12.41
CA ASN A 377 -10.46 -16.95 13.41
C ASN A 377 -9.03 -17.39 13.04
N ILE A 378 -8.82 -17.85 11.79
CA ILE A 378 -7.57 -18.53 11.39
C ILE A 378 -6.35 -17.61 11.29
N LEU A 379 -6.49 -16.28 11.39
CA LEU A 379 -5.35 -15.37 11.55
C LEU A 379 -5.73 -14.24 12.50
N THR A 380 -5.64 -14.51 13.80
CA THR A 380 -5.69 -13.46 14.83
C THR A 380 -4.68 -12.37 14.47
N ASN A 381 -5.21 -11.20 14.10
CA ASN A 381 -4.54 -9.94 13.84
C ASN A 381 -3.47 -9.66 14.93
N PRO A 382 -2.20 -9.49 14.52
CA PRO A 382 -1.46 -8.29 14.87
C PRO A 382 -0.83 -7.59 13.67
N THR A 383 -1.75 -7.13 12.82
CA THR A 383 -1.68 -5.93 12.00
C THR A 383 -0.84 -5.96 10.72
N GLY A 384 -1.35 -6.62 9.68
CA GLY A 384 -0.98 -6.25 8.30
C GLY A 384 -1.07 -4.72 8.08
N GLU A 385 -1.99 -4.03 8.77
CA GLU A 385 -2.16 -2.57 8.77
C GLU A 385 -0.88 -1.77 9.05
N TYR A 386 0.03 -2.27 9.91
CA TYR A 386 1.30 -1.60 10.21
C TYR A 386 2.44 -2.01 9.28
N ARG A 387 2.16 -2.75 8.20
CA ARG A 387 3.14 -3.00 7.15
C ARG A 387 3.64 -1.68 6.58
N ARG A 388 4.96 -1.52 6.53
CA ARG A 388 5.62 -0.35 5.94
C ARG A 388 6.19 -0.65 4.55
N LYS A 389 6.98 -1.72 4.45
CA LYS A 389 7.80 -2.10 3.29
C LYS A 389 6.97 -2.66 2.11
N ASN A 390 7.60 -2.82 0.95
CA ASN A 390 7.02 -3.56 -0.20
C ASN A 390 7.04 -5.09 0.04
N CYS A 391 6.67 -5.91 -0.95
CA CYS A 391 6.50 -7.37 -0.78
C CYS A 391 7.65 -8.24 -1.30
N ARG A 392 8.88 -7.71 -1.41
CA ARG A 392 10.06 -8.48 -1.80
C ARG A 392 10.37 -9.60 -0.79
N LEU A 393 10.69 -10.81 -1.26
CA LEU A 393 11.02 -11.94 -0.38
C LEU A 393 12.50 -12.00 0.03
N ALA A 394 13.42 -11.93 -0.93
CA ALA A 394 14.86 -11.92 -0.71
C ALA A 394 15.60 -11.05 -1.75
N ASP A 395 16.88 -10.78 -1.49
CA ASP A 395 17.73 -9.88 -2.29
C ASP A 395 17.97 -10.34 -3.74
N ASP A 396 17.70 -11.60 -4.06
CA ASP A 396 17.81 -12.16 -5.41
C ASP A 396 16.45 -12.56 -6.01
N SER A 397 15.34 -12.32 -5.28
CA SER A 397 14.01 -12.70 -5.74
C SER A 397 13.56 -11.84 -6.92
N GLU A 398 13.11 -12.49 -7.99
CA GLU A 398 12.46 -11.87 -9.16
C GLU A 398 10.96 -11.69 -8.96
N SER A 399 10.38 -12.36 -7.97
CA SER A 399 8.99 -12.25 -7.54
C SER A 399 8.91 -12.04 -6.04
N GLY A 400 7.74 -11.67 -5.54
CA GLY A 400 7.50 -11.58 -4.12
C GLY A 400 6.04 -11.87 -3.81
N ASN A 401 5.81 -12.12 -2.52
CA ASN A 401 4.49 -12.41 -2.01
C ASN A 401 4.50 -12.14 -0.50
N CYS A 402 3.69 -11.17 -0.10
CA CYS A 402 3.56 -10.77 1.28
C CYS A 402 2.90 -11.84 2.16
N ASP A 403 2.16 -12.80 1.59
CA ASP A 403 1.49 -13.92 2.29
C ASP A 403 2.51 -14.93 2.85
N VAL A 404 3.57 -15.23 2.10
CA VAL A 404 4.62 -16.17 2.51
C VAL A 404 5.47 -15.62 3.66
N ALA A 405 5.68 -14.30 3.67
CA ALA A 405 6.51 -13.61 4.65
C ALA A 405 5.95 -13.65 6.08
N PHE A 406 4.64 -13.82 6.23
CA PHE A 406 3.97 -13.80 7.54
C PHE A 406 4.37 -14.99 8.42
N ALA A 407 4.68 -16.14 7.82
CA ALA A 407 5.15 -17.32 8.56
C ALA A 407 6.54 -17.10 9.21
N ALA A 408 7.27 -16.05 8.81
CA ALA A 408 8.59 -15.70 9.33
C ALA A 408 8.62 -14.40 10.17
N GLY A 409 7.47 -13.75 10.39
CA GLY A 409 7.34 -12.47 11.11
C GLY A 409 7.13 -11.27 10.16
N LEU A 410 6.17 -10.39 10.51
CA LEU A 410 5.71 -9.26 9.67
C LEU A 410 6.82 -8.29 9.23
N ALA A 411 7.87 -8.14 10.04
CA ALA A 411 9.01 -7.26 9.78
C ALA A 411 10.10 -7.89 8.86
N ALA A 412 10.01 -9.20 8.59
CA ALA A 412 11.14 -9.96 8.08
C ALA A 412 11.41 -9.84 6.58
N THR A 413 10.52 -9.21 5.80
CA THR A 413 10.66 -9.13 4.34
C THR A 413 10.21 -7.79 3.76
N GLY A 414 10.68 -7.51 2.55
CA GLY A 414 10.44 -6.25 1.87
C GLY A 414 11.57 -5.26 2.04
N VAL A 415 11.55 -4.24 1.21
CA VAL A 415 12.43 -3.07 1.23
C VAL A 415 11.60 -1.83 1.54
N ASP A 416 12.15 -0.90 2.31
CA ASP A 416 11.57 0.43 2.49
C ASP A 416 11.75 1.23 1.18
N PRO A 417 10.66 1.54 0.44
CA PRO A 417 10.78 2.25 -0.83
C PRO A 417 11.40 3.65 -0.66
N ASN A 418 11.23 4.29 0.50
CA ASN A 418 11.79 5.61 0.80
C ASN A 418 13.23 5.55 1.34
N ARG A 419 13.84 4.36 1.39
CA ARG A 419 15.30 4.17 1.58
C ARG A 419 15.99 3.64 0.33
N ASN A 420 15.23 3.29 -0.70
CA ASN A 420 15.74 2.65 -1.91
C ASN A 420 16.07 3.63 -3.06
N TYR A 421 15.80 4.93 -2.92
CA TYR A 421 16.23 5.92 -3.91
C TYR A 421 17.75 6.10 -3.94
N GLY A 422 18.31 6.51 -5.08
CA GLY A 422 19.77 6.60 -5.27
C GLY A 422 20.49 7.75 -4.55
N GLY A 423 19.76 8.77 -4.07
CA GLY A 423 20.35 9.89 -3.34
C GLY A 423 20.76 9.46 -1.94
N LEU A 424 22.07 9.50 -1.62
CA LEU A 424 22.61 9.13 -0.30
C LEU A 424 22.24 7.71 0.14
N TRP A 425 22.04 6.80 -0.82
CA TRP A 425 21.65 5.42 -0.56
C TRP A 425 22.65 4.71 0.38
N GLY A 426 22.14 4.04 1.41
CA GLY A 426 22.95 3.44 2.48
C GLY A 426 23.53 4.43 3.48
N GLY A 427 23.12 5.70 3.42
CA GLY A 427 23.46 6.72 4.41
C GLY A 427 22.77 6.51 5.77
N PRO A 428 22.99 7.43 6.73
CA PRO A 428 22.39 7.34 8.06
C PRO A 428 20.86 7.20 8.03
N GLY A 429 20.33 6.30 8.87
CA GLY A 429 18.89 6.05 8.98
C GLY A 429 18.33 5.08 7.93
N ALA A 430 19.17 4.26 7.31
CA ALA A 430 18.78 3.19 6.40
C ALA A 430 19.41 1.86 6.84
N GLY A 431 18.56 0.87 7.12
CA GLY A 431 18.97 -0.46 7.58
C GLY A 431 19.66 -1.29 6.50
N GLU A 432 20.49 -2.23 6.95
CA GLU A 432 21.24 -3.16 6.07
C GLU A 432 20.73 -4.59 6.14
N SER A 433 19.90 -4.91 7.14
CA SER A 433 19.29 -6.23 7.30
C SER A 433 17.89 -6.22 6.69
N ILE A 434 17.52 -7.30 6.01
CA ILE A 434 16.16 -7.50 5.49
C ILE A 434 15.08 -7.47 6.59
N LEU A 435 15.49 -7.71 7.85
CA LEU A 435 14.63 -7.63 9.02
C LEU A 435 14.38 -6.19 9.50
N ASP A 436 15.18 -5.23 9.04
CA ASP A 436 15.02 -3.83 9.43
C ASP A 436 13.80 -3.22 8.71
N GLU A 437 12.97 -2.45 9.42
CA GLU A 437 11.82 -1.77 8.79
C GLU A 437 12.24 -0.64 7.84
N ASP A 438 13.45 -0.10 8.01
CA ASP A 438 14.09 0.87 7.13
C ASP A 438 15.12 0.22 6.19
N TYR A 439 15.00 -1.09 5.93
CA TYR A 439 15.91 -1.82 5.04
C TYR A 439 15.98 -1.16 3.67
N ARG A 440 17.20 -0.76 3.28
CA ARG A 440 17.47 0.02 2.05
C ARG A 440 17.39 -0.79 0.76
N GLY A 441 17.30 -2.11 0.85
CA GLY A 441 17.43 -3.03 -0.27
C GLY A 441 18.88 -3.33 -0.67
N PRO A 442 19.09 -4.25 -1.61
CA PRO A 442 20.42 -4.69 -2.04
C PRO A 442 21.15 -3.68 -2.94
N GLY A 443 20.43 -2.75 -3.58
CA GLY A 443 21.01 -1.72 -4.44
C GLY A 443 20.11 -0.47 -4.52
N PRO A 444 20.65 0.70 -4.89
CA PRO A 444 19.82 1.86 -5.18
C PRO A 444 18.93 1.57 -6.37
N PHE A 445 17.65 1.92 -6.27
CA PHE A 445 16.62 1.58 -7.23
C PHE A 445 16.58 0.08 -7.54
N SER A 446 16.75 -0.78 -6.53
CA SER A 446 16.53 -2.21 -6.68
C SER A 446 15.05 -2.56 -6.86
N GLU A 447 14.17 -1.77 -6.24
CA GLU A 447 12.73 -2.04 -6.20
C GLU A 447 12.01 -1.53 -7.46
N PRO A 448 11.03 -2.29 -7.99
CA PRO A 448 10.25 -1.85 -9.15
C PRO A 448 9.52 -0.53 -8.91
N GLU A 449 9.02 -0.30 -7.71
CA GLU A 449 8.32 0.92 -7.33
C GLU A 449 9.22 2.16 -7.48
N THR A 450 10.45 2.11 -6.97
CA THR A 450 11.39 3.25 -7.04
C THR A 450 12.00 3.42 -8.43
N LYS A 451 12.21 2.33 -9.19
CA LYS A 451 12.60 2.38 -10.61
C LYS A 451 11.56 3.14 -11.44
N ASN A 452 10.28 2.84 -11.22
CA ASN A 452 9.17 3.51 -11.89
C ASN A 452 9.16 5.02 -11.62
N ILE A 453 9.31 5.44 -10.36
CA ILE A 453 9.33 6.87 -10.01
C ILE A 453 10.57 7.57 -10.58
N ARG A 454 11.75 6.94 -10.52
CA ARG A 454 12.98 7.44 -11.15
C ARG A 454 12.77 7.71 -12.64
N ASP A 455 12.21 6.73 -13.34
CA ASP A 455 11.97 6.80 -14.79
C ASP A 455 10.93 7.87 -15.14
N LEU A 456 9.86 7.98 -14.35
CA LEU A 456 8.85 9.03 -14.51
C LEU A 456 9.49 10.42 -14.37
N VAL A 457 10.24 10.66 -13.29
CA VAL A 457 10.92 11.94 -13.06
C VAL A 457 11.95 12.24 -14.15
N SER A 458 12.65 11.22 -14.65
CA SER A 458 13.66 11.39 -15.70
C SER A 458 13.09 11.66 -17.09
N LYS A 459 11.85 11.22 -17.37
CA LYS A 459 11.19 11.34 -18.68
C LYS A 459 10.21 12.52 -18.76
N ARG A 460 9.89 13.16 -17.63
CA ARG A 460 8.90 14.25 -17.53
C ARG A 460 9.58 15.52 -16.98
N GLN A 461 9.06 16.70 -17.31
CA GLN A 461 9.59 17.97 -16.80
C GLN A 461 9.15 18.26 -15.36
N VAL A 462 9.44 17.36 -14.42
CA VAL A 462 9.09 17.52 -13.01
C VAL A 462 9.92 18.65 -12.41
N THR A 463 9.26 19.76 -12.08
CA THR A 463 9.89 20.94 -11.44
C THR A 463 9.56 21.04 -9.96
N THR A 464 8.52 20.33 -9.52
CA THR A 464 8.09 20.29 -8.12
C THR A 464 7.55 18.90 -7.82
N LEU A 465 8.00 18.33 -6.71
CA LEU A 465 7.64 16.99 -6.28
C LEU A 465 7.27 17.05 -4.79
N ILE A 466 6.09 16.54 -4.46
CA ILE A 466 5.64 16.33 -3.08
C ILE A 466 5.39 14.84 -2.87
N THR A 467 6.06 14.28 -1.87
CA THR A 467 5.77 12.96 -1.33
C THR A 467 5.05 13.12 0.00
N ASN A 468 3.79 12.71 0.03
CA ASN A 468 3.00 12.74 1.25
C ASN A 468 3.40 11.55 2.12
N HIS A 469 3.58 11.82 3.41
CA HIS A 469 3.81 10.80 4.44
C HIS A 469 2.96 11.12 5.66
N THR A 470 2.71 10.12 6.49
CA THR A 470 2.13 10.34 7.82
C THR A 470 2.95 9.64 8.88
N PHE A 471 3.17 10.24 10.04
CA PHE A 471 2.45 11.36 10.64
C PHE A 471 3.44 12.46 11.07
N SER A 472 3.12 13.23 12.11
CA SER A 472 3.99 14.22 12.79
C SER A 472 3.84 15.69 12.39
N ASP A 473 2.91 16.05 11.50
CA ASP A 473 2.62 17.44 11.14
C ASP A 473 3.85 18.24 10.66
N LEU A 474 4.71 17.59 9.87
CA LEU A 474 5.96 18.16 9.37
C LEU A 474 5.90 18.48 7.87
N ILE A 475 6.50 19.61 7.49
CA ILE A 475 6.92 19.88 6.12
C ILE A 475 8.44 19.67 6.07
N LEU A 476 8.84 18.56 5.46
CA LEU A 476 10.26 18.21 5.29
C LEU A 476 10.74 18.61 3.90
N ARG A 477 12.01 19.00 3.81
CA ARG A 477 12.65 19.41 2.56
C ARG A 477 14.12 19.03 2.54
N PRO A 478 14.72 18.86 1.35
CA PRO A 478 16.11 18.48 1.23
C PRO A 478 17.07 19.50 1.89
N PRO A 479 18.27 19.05 2.30
CA PRO A 479 18.72 17.66 2.28
C PRO A 479 18.17 16.84 3.46
N GLY A 480 17.97 15.53 3.25
CA GLY A 480 17.51 14.61 4.29
C GLY A 480 18.58 14.24 5.35
N VAL A 481 19.81 14.76 5.21
CA VAL A 481 20.93 14.46 6.12
C VAL A 481 21.48 15.77 6.68
N GLN A 482 21.40 15.93 8.00
CA GLN A 482 21.77 17.16 8.69
C GLN A 482 23.21 17.61 8.43
N SER A 483 24.16 16.68 8.26
CA SER A 483 25.57 17.02 8.01
C SER A 483 25.82 17.70 6.67
N LEU A 484 24.85 17.70 5.76
CA LEU A 484 24.93 18.39 4.47
C LEU A 484 24.59 19.88 4.57
N GLY A 485 24.12 20.35 5.73
CA GLY A 485 23.70 21.74 5.93
C GLY A 485 22.42 22.08 5.17
N ASP A 486 22.17 23.38 5.01
CA ASP A 486 20.98 23.89 4.33
C ASP A 486 21.07 23.71 2.80
N ALA A 487 19.92 23.53 2.14
CA ALA A 487 19.89 23.50 0.68
C ALA A 487 20.29 24.86 0.07
N PRO A 488 20.82 24.89 -1.17
CA PRO A 488 21.14 26.16 -1.85
C PRO A 488 19.96 27.14 -1.93
N ASP A 489 18.73 26.63 -2.00
CA ASP A 489 17.49 27.40 -2.10
C ASP A 489 16.82 27.71 -0.75
N GLU A 490 17.44 27.30 0.36
CA GLU A 490 16.99 27.55 1.75
C GLU A 490 16.58 29.01 1.94
N ASN A 491 17.52 29.91 1.67
CA ASN A 491 17.37 31.34 1.89
C ASN A 491 16.60 32.06 0.78
N ARG A 492 16.27 31.37 -0.32
CA ARG A 492 15.68 31.97 -1.52
C ARG A 492 14.20 31.65 -1.72
N GLY A 493 13.70 30.56 -1.15
CA GLY A 493 12.30 30.19 -1.31
C GLY A 493 11.74 29.29 -0.22
N TYR A 494 12.56 28.39 0.34
CA TYR A 494 12.00 27.38 1.24
C TYR A 494 11.62 27.90 2.63
N LYS A 495 12.34 28.90 3.19
CA LYS A 495 11.94 29.57 4.44
C LYS A 495 10.53 30.18 4.40
N ALA A 496 10.00 30.48 3.22
CA ALA A 496 8.65 31.02 3.07
C ALA A 496 7.55 29.95 3.18
N LEU A 497 7.90 28.66 3.13
CA LEU A 497 6.97 27.54 3.26
C LEU A 497 6.73 27.11 4.72
N GLY A 498 7.44 27.73 5.67
CA GLY A 498 7.53 27.30 7.07
C GLY A 498 8.90 26.73 7.37
#